data_AF-A0A519IWS9-F1
#
_entry.id   AF-A0A519IWS9-F1
#
_cell.length_a   1.000
_cell.length_b   1.000
_cell.length_c   1.000
_cell.angle_alpha   90.00
_cell.angle_beta   90.00
_cell.angle_gamma   90.00
#
_symmetry.space_group_name_H-M   'P 1'
#
loop_
_entity.id
_entity.type
_entity.pdbx_description
1 polymer ?
#
loop_
_entity_poly.entity_id
_entity_poly.type
_entity_poly.pdbx_seq_one_letter_code
_entity_poly.pdbx_strand_id
1 'polypeptide(L)'
;MNLALMASLALLAGSLGNAARAGTPYTETVVCPVDGRSFTYTATASYSTFGRALDGKPHASWIMPLPLPQCPDSRFPVYRTDFSADEQARIRALVETPEYKAIKDEASYYVLWFVLGRMGEEGEGVDALWPLVKATWQVSDDPERYAHYVGQLTPLMDAALEPLRASQPADWWYLQLVLANLARQSGDFEGATARLVALDGTPPDVGDLVQRLDMTRGLIASRDRSLATPRD
;
A
#
# COMPACT_ATOMS: atom_id res chain seq x y z
N MET A 1 -36.61 1.76 61.84
CA MET A 1 -36.05 3.04 62.31
C MET A 1 -34.65 3.14 61.73
N ASN A 2 -34.41 4.17 60.90
CA ASN A 2 -33.14 4.59 60.28
C ASN A 2 -32.59 3.68 59.17
N LEU A 3 -32.04 4.16 58.05
CA LEU A 3 -32.06 5.45 57.36
C LEU A 3 -31.56 5.14 55.92
N ALA A 4 -31.92 5.99 54.96
CA ALA A 4 -31.62 5.84 53.54
C ALA A 4 -30.12 5.80 53.19
N LEU A 5 -29.78 5.09 52.11
CA LEU A 5 -28.64 5.45 51.27
C LEU A 5 -28.99 5.17 49.79
N MET A 6 -29.33 6.24 49.07
CA MET A 6 -29.28 6.26 47.61
C MET A 6 -27.81 6.32 47.17
N ALA A 7 -27.42 5.51 46.20
CA ALA A 7 -26.24 5.79 45.38
C ALA A 7 -26.53 5.36 43.94
N SER A 8 -26.67 6.36 43.08
CA SER A 8 -26.92 6.29 41.66
C SER A 8 -25.81 5.52 40.93
N LEU A 9 -26.17 4.45 40.21
CA LEU A 9 -25.25 3.79 39.29
C LEU A 9 -25.27 4.56 37.95
N ALA A 10 -24.18 5.29 37.69
CA ALA A 10 -23.99 6.06 36.48
C ALA A 10 -24.00 5.17 35.23
N LEU A 11 -24.80 5.55 34.22
CA LEU A 11 -24.66 5.00 32.87
C LEU A 11 -23.33 5.48 32.27
N LEU A 12 -22.35 4.58 32.21
CA LEU A 12 -21.19 4.71 31.32
C LEU A 12 -21.69 4.48 29.88
N ALA A 13 -22.14 5.55 29.22
CA ALA A 13 -22.31 5.55 27.78
C ALA A 13 -20.91 5.45 27.15
N GLY A 14 -20.53 4.24 26.73
CA GLY A 14 -19.33 4.00 25.95
C GLY A 14 -19.42 4.76 24.64
N SER A 15 -18.69 5.87 24.52
CA SER A 15 -18.40 6.47 23.23
C SER A 15 -17.51 5.49 22.46
N LEU A 16 -18.11 4.72 21.56
CA LEU A 16 -17.37 4.10 20.47
C LEU A 16 -16.72 5.25 19.69
N GLY A 17 -15.45 5.51 19.99
CA GLY A 17 -14.65 6.48 19.27
C GLY A 17 -14.52 6.01 17.83
N ASN A 18 -15.40 6.50 16.95
CA ASN A 18 -15.03 6.58 15.54
C ASN A 18 -13.80 7.47 15.51
N ALA A 19 -12.62 6.88 15.26
CA ALA A 19 -11.45 7.64 14.87
C ALA A 19 -11.88 8.47 13.65
N ALA A 20 -12.14 9.76 13.87
CA ALA A 20 -12.66 10.63 12.84
C ALA A 20 -11.58 10.73 11.76
N ARG A 21 -11.86 10.17 10.58
CA ARG A 21 -11.05 10.42 9.39
C ARG A 21 -11.10 11.93 9.15
N ALA A 22 -9.95 12.60 9.27
CA ALA A 22 -9.87 14.07 9.18
C ALA A 22 -9.49 14.56 7.78
N GLY A 23 -9.40 13.66 6.80
CA GLY A 23 -9.29 14.05 5.41
C GLY A 23 -10.60 14.61 4.86
N THR A 24 -10.49 15.42 3.81
CA THR A 24 -11.64 16.10 3.18
C THR A 24 -12.01 15.38 1.89
N PRO A 25 -13.09 14.58 1.84
CA PRO A 25 -13.54 13.98 0.59
C PRO A 25 -14.17 15.05 -0.30
N TYR A 26 -14.02 14.91 -1.62
CA TYR A 26 -14.79 15.69 -2.59
C TYR A 26 -15.18 14.81 -3.78
N THR A 27 -16.26 15.18 -4.46
CA THR A 27 -16.68 14.50 -5.68
C THR A 27 -15.97 15.12 -6.86
N GLU A 28 -15.28 14.31 -7.64
CA GLU A 28 -14.61 14.72 -8.87
C GLU A 28 -15.26 14.01 -10.06
N THR A 29 -15.36 14.72 -11.19
CA THR A 29 -15.81 14.14 -12.47
C THR A 29 -14.59 13.87 -13.34
N VAL A 30 -14.50 12.64 -13.84
CA VAL A 30 -13.41 12.15 -14.70
C VAL A 30 -13.99 11.51 -15.95
N VAL A 31 -13.24 11.56 -17.05
CA VAL A 31 -13.61 10.96 -18.34
C VAL A 31 -12.85 9.65 -18.48
N CYS A 32 -13.55 8.55 -18.78
CA CYS A 32 -12.91 7.27 -19.02
C CYS A 32 -12.14 7.29 -20.36
N PRO A 33 -10.83 6.99 -20.38
CA PRO A 33 -10.04 7.01 -21.62
C PRO A 33 -10.36 5.86 -22.58
N VAL A 34 -11.11 4.85 -22.12
CA VAL A 34 -11.52 3.71 -22.93
C VAL A 34 -12.71 4.07 -23.82
N ASP A 35 -13.77 4.63 -23.24
CA ASP A 35 -15.08 4.81 -23.88
C ASP A 35 -15.58 6.27 -23.94
N GLY A 36 -14.85 7.21 -23.35
CA GLY A 36 -15.17 8.63 -23.35
C GLY A 36 -16.33 9.03 -22.42
N ARG A 37 -16.89 8.11 -21.62
CA ARG A 37 -17.97 8.43 -20.69
C ARG A 37 -17.43 9.14 -19.46
N SER A 38 -18.12 10.20 -19.05
CA SER A 38 -17.89 10.85 -17.75
C SER A 38 -18.47 10.02 -16.61
N PHE A 39 -17.74 9.93 -15.51
CA PHE A 39 -18.20 9.33 -14.26
C PHE A 39 -17.66 10.13 -13.08
N THR A 40 -18.26 9.94 -11.91
CA THR A 40 -17.81 10.58 -10.67
C THR A 40 -17.14 9.58 -9.74
N TYR A 41 -16.21 10.07 -8.94
CA TYR A 41 -15.62 9.31 -7.83
C TYR A 41 -15.36 10.23 -6.63
N THR A 42 -15.21 9.62 -5.46
CA THR A 42 -14.81 10.33 -4.23
C THR A 42 -13.30 10.44 -4.17
N ALA A 43 -12.80 11.63 -4.48
CA ALA A 43 -11.41 12.02 -4.36
C ALA A 43 -11.10 12.53 -2.93
N THR A 44 -9.83 12.88 -2.70
CA THR A 44 -9.36 13.40 -1.40
C THR A 44 -8.70 14.75 -1.60
N ALA A 45 -9.31 15.82 -1.07
CA ALA A 45 -8.82 17.20 -1.24
C ALA A 45 -7.64 17.50 -0.31
N SER A 46 -7.67 16.94 0.91
CA SER A 46 -6.60 17.12 1.89
C SER A 46 -6.50 15.95 2.85
N TYR A 47 -5.28 15.67 3.30
CA TYR A 47 -4.95 14.75 4.38
C TYR A 47 -3.57 15.14 4.96
N SER A 48 -3.24 14.60 6.12
CA SER A 48 -1.92 14.75 6.75
C SER A 48 -1.27 13.39 6.95
N THR A 49 0.05 13.33 6.93
CA THR A 49 0.83 12.13 7.24
C THR A 49 1.77 12.41 8.41
N PHE A 50 1.95 11.43 9.29
CA PHE A 50 2.69 11.58 10.55
C PHE A 50 3.85 10.60 10.67
N GLY A 51 4.11 9.80 9.63
CA GLY A 51 5.09 8.73 9.64
C GLY A 51 4.68 7.62 8.69
N ARG A 52 5.32 6.46 8.83
CA ARG A 52 5.05 5.27 8.01
C ARG A 52 5.13 4.01 8.86
N ALA A 53 4.29 3.03 8.52
CA ALA A 53 4.37 1.66 9.03
C ALA A 53 5.61 0.94 8.48
N LEU A 54 5.88 -0.27 8.97
CA LEU A 54 7.04 -1.08 8.57
C LEU A 54 6.99 -1.54 7.11
N ASP A 55 5.82 -1.58 6.48
CA ASP A 55 5.60 -1.86 5.06
C ASP A 55 5.64 -0.59 4.17
N GLY A 56 6.02 0.56 4.76
CA GLY A 56 6.08 1.85 4.07
C GLY A 56 4.72 2.55 3.93
N LYS A 57 3.61 1.95 4.38
CA LYS A 57 2.27 2.56 4.36
C LYS A 57 2.25 3.82 5.22
N PRO A 58 1.87 4.99 4.71
CA PRO A 58 1.80 6.20 5.52
C PRO A 58 0.82 6.07 6.68
N HIS A 59 1.24 6.48 7.87
CA HIS A 59 0.31 6.82 8.94
C HIS A 59 -0.31 8.16 8.60
N ALA A 60 -1.61 8.16 8.31
CA ALA A 60 -2.30 9.31 7.77
C ALA A 60 -3.63 9.57 8.46
N SER A 61 -4.11 10.81 8.38
CA SER A 61 -5.47 11.19 8.81
C SER A 61 -6.57 10.70 7.86
N TRP A 62 -6.22 9.93 6.83
CA TRP A 62 -7.10 9.41 5.79
C TRP A 62 -6.75 7.97 5.41
N ILE A 63 -7.61 7.35 4.59
CA ILE A 63 -7.35 6.02 4.05
C ILE A 63 -6.16 6.03 3.08
N MET A 64 -5.32 5.00 3.19
CA MET A 64 -4.16 4.78 2.32
C MET A 64 -4.20 3.38 1.70
N PRO A 65 -3.86 3.23 0.41
CA PRO A 65 -3.54 4.31 -0.53
C PRO A 65 -4.80 5.14 -0.87
N LEU A 66 -4.60 6.32 -1.48
CA LEU A 66 -5.71 7.17 -1.89
C LEU A 66 -6.59 6.46 -2.94
N PRO A 67 -7.88 6.78 -3.02
CA PRO A 67 -8.75 6.25 -4.07
C PRO A 67 -8.19 6.54 -5.47
N LEU A 68 -8.18 5.51 -6.33
CA LEU A 68 -7.81 5.62 -7.74
C LEU A 68 -9.09 5.46 -8.58
N PRO A 69 -9.48 6.45 -9.39
CA PRO A 69 -10.68 6.32 -10.23
C PRO A 69 -10.51 5.20 -11.26
N GLN A 70 -11.56 4.41 -11.46
CA GLN A 70 -11.60 3.34 -12.45
C GLN A 70 -12.80 3.54 -13.37
N CYS A 71 -12.60 3.34 -14.67
CA CYS A 71 -13.70 3.31 -15.64
C CYS A 71 -14.81 2.33 -15.20
N PRO A 72 -16.10 2.67 -15.32
CA PRO A 72 -17.19 1.86 -14.77
C PRO A 72 -17.20 0.40 -15.23
N ASP A 73 -17.01 0.16 -16.54
CA ASP A 73 -17.14 -1.19 -17.11
C ASP A 73 -15.79 -1.90 -17.28
N SER A 74 -14.81 -1.22 -17.87
CA SER A 74 -13.48 -1.80 -18.13
C SER A 74 -12.60 -1.87 -16.89
N ARG A 75 -12.98 -1.18 -15.80
CA ARG A 75 -12.18 -1.03 -14.57
C ARG A 75 -10.80 -0.41 -14.80
N PHE A 76 -10.58 0.21 -15.96
CA PHE A 76 -9.28 0.83 -16.30
C PHE A 76 -8.95 1.96 -15.32
N PRO A 77 -7.76 1.93 -14.68
CA PRO A 77 -7.34 2.97 -13.75
C PRO A 77 -7.06 4.28 -14.50
N VAL A 78 -7.77 5.35 -14.16
CA VAL A 78 -7.57 6.67 -14.76
C VAL A 78 -6.49 7.40 -13.97
N TYR A 79 -5.22 7.23 -14.37
CA TYR A 79 -4.07 7.78 -13.65
C TYR A 79 -3.57 9.14 -14.20
N ARG A 80 -4.04 9.54 -15.39
CA ARG A 80 -3.89 10.87 -15.99
C ARG A 80 -5.03 11.14 -16.97
N THR A 81 -5.17 12.37 -17.44
CA THR A 81 -6.32 12.81 -18.26
C THR A 81 -5.96 13.24 -19.68
N ASP A 82 -4.67 13.23 -20.03
CA ASP A 82 -4.12 13.82 -21.25
C ASP A 82 -3.62 12.78 -22.27
N PHE A 83 -4.32 11.64 -22.37
CA PHE A 83 -3.98 10.60 -23.34
C PHE A 83 -4.16 11.07 -24.78
N SER A 84 -3.12 10.91 -25.59
CA SER A 84 -3.15 11.07 -27.05
C SER A 84 -4.09 10.06 -27.72
N ALA A 85 -4.46 10.31 -28.97
CA ALA A 85 -5.31 9.40 -29.74
C ALA A 85 -4.69 7.99 -29.87
N ASP A 86 -3.37 7.92 -30.03
CA ASP A 86 -2.63 6.66 -30.16
C ASP A 86 -2.60 5.89 -28.83
N GLU A 87 -2.38 6.58 -27.71
CA GLU A 87 -2.45 5.97 -26.38
C GLU A 87 -3.86 5.48 -26.06
N GLN A 88 -4.90 6.24 -26.40
CA GLN A 88 -6.28 5.79 -26.24
C GLN A 88 -6.58 4.54 -27.09
N ALA A 89 -6.03 4.45 -28.30
CA ALA A 89 -6.15 3.25 -29.13
C ALA A 89 -5.45 2.05 -28.49
N ARG A 90 -4.24 2.25 -27.93
CA ARG A 90 -3.52 1.21 -27.17
C ARG A 90 -4.28 0.78 -25.92
N ILE A 91 -4.86 1.71 -25.17
CA ILE A 91 -5.69 1.45 -23.99
C ILE A 91 -6.92 0.61 -24.37
N ARG A 92 -7.64 1.00 -25.42
CA ARG A 92 -8.79 0.23 -25.93
C ARG A 92 -8.39 -1.19 -26.35
N ALA A 93 -7.24 -1.37 -26.98
CA ALA A 93 -6.73 -2.70 -27.32
C ALA A 93 -6.33 -3.49 -26.06
N LEU A 94 -5.69 -2.84 -25.08
CA LEU A 94 -5.23 -3.47 -23.85
C LEU A 94 -6.39 -4.03 -23.02
N VAL A 95 -7.48 -3.28 -22.86
CA VAL A 95 -8.61 -3.73 -22.03
C VAL A 95 -9.33 -4.95 -22.62
N GLU A 96 -9.13 -5.22 -23.90
CA GLU A 96 -9.69 -6.38 -24.58
C GLU A 96 -8.85 -7.65 -24.44
N THR A 97 -7.60 -7.56 -23.99
CA THR A 97 -6.72 -8.73 -23.93
C THR A 97 -7.14 -9.69 -22.81
N PRO A 98 -6.90 -11.01 -22.96
CA PRO A 98 -7.18 -12.00 -21.93
C PRO A 98 -6.48 -11.68 -20.60
N GLU A 99 -5.23 -11.20 -20.65
CA GLU A 99 -4.45 -10.90 -19.46
C GLU A 99 -5.06 -9.75 -18.66
N TYR A 100 -5.51 -8.68 -19.34
CA TYR A 100 -6.18 -7.58 -18.66
C TYR A 100 -7.52 -8.03 -18.07
N LYS A 101 -8.33 -8.78 -18.84
CA LYS A 101 -9.62 -9.30 -18.38
C LYS A 101 -9.50 -10.19 -17.15
N ALA A 102 -8.39 -10.93 -17.02
CA ALA A 102 -8.11 -11.76 -15.86
C ALA A 102 -7.85 -10.96 -14.57
N ILE A 103 -7.34 -9.72 -14.68
CA ILE A 103 -6.94 -8.92 -13.53
C ILE A 103 -7.83 -7.71 -13.26
N LYS A 104 -8.77 -7.36 -14.16
CA LYS A 104 -9.51 -6.08 -14.09
C LYS A 104 -10.28 -5.87 -12.77
N ASP A 105 -10.60 -6.96 -12.07
CA ASP A 105 -11.34 -6.97 -10.80
C ASP A 105 -10.41 -7.15 -9.57
N GLU A 106 -9.09 -7.16 -9.77
CA GLU A 106 -8.08 -7.07 -8.72
C GLU A 106 -8.03 -5.68 -8.08
N ALA A 107 -7.18 -5.52 -7.05
CA ALA A 107 -6.96 -4.23 -6.39
C ALA A 107 -6.56 -3.15 -7.42
N SER A 108 -7.12 -1.94 -7.30
CA SER A 108 -6.96 -0.92 -8.36
C SER A 108 -5.50 -0.52 -8.61
N TYR A 109 -4.63 -0.54 -7.59
CA TYR A 109 -3.20 -0.30 -7.77
C TYR A 109 -2.43 -1.49 -8.36
N TYR A 110 -2.96 -2.72 -8.22
CA TYR A 110 -2.43 -3.89 -8.92
C TYR A 110 -2.70 -3.77 -10.43
N VAL A 111 -3.94 -3.42 -10.79
CA VAL A 111 -4.31 -3.12 -12.19
C VAL A 111 -3.48 -1.96 -12.73
N LEU A 112 -3.24 -0.90 -11.94
CA LEU A 112 -2.39 0.20 -12.34
C LEU A 112 -0.96 -0.23 -12.64
N TRP A 113 -0.33 -1.02 -11.77
CA TRP A 113 1.02 -1.55 -12.00
C TRP A 113 1.11 -2.29 -13.34
N PHE A 114 0.15 -3.19 -13.60
CA PHE A 114 0.08 -3.91 -14.86
C PHE A 114 -0.10 -2.97 -16.07
N VAL A 115 -1.04 -2.01 -15.97
CA VAL A 115 -1.31 -1.06 -17.05
C VAL A 115 -0.09 -0.22 -17.39
N LEU A 116 0.60 0.32 -16.37
CA LEU A 116 1.80 1.13 -16.60
C LEU A 116 2.88 0.32 -17.34
N GLY A 117 3.13 -0.92 -16.92
CA GLY A 117 4.09 -1.81 -17.61
C GLY A 117 3.70 -2.16 -19.05
N ARG A 118 2.39 -2.27 -19.35
CA ARG A 118 1.92 -2.53 -20.73
C ARG A 118 1.93 -1.27 -21.60
N MET A 119 1.88 -0.10 -20.98
CA MET A 119 1.96 1.18 -21.66
C MET A 119 3.41 1.65 -21.86
N GLY A 120 4.36 1.14 -21.05
CA GLY A 120 5.74 1.63 -20.99
C GLY A 120 5.86 2.91 -20.17
N GLU A 121 5.00 3.06 -19.15
CA GLU A 121 4.85 4.26 -18.32
C GLU A 121 5.13 3.97 -16.82
N GLU A 122 5.75 2.83 -16.51
CA GLU A 122 6.05 2.41 -15.14
C GLU A 122 7.08 3.31 -14.44
N GLY A 123 7.97 3.98 -15.18
CA GLY A 123 9.12 4.68 -14.60
C GLY A 123 10.31 3.74 -14.44
N GLU A 124 11.23 4.06 -13.52
CA GLU A 124 12.49 3.33 -13.37
C GLU A 124 12.72 2.84 -11.95
N GLY A 125 13.49 1.75 -11.80
CA GLY A 125 13.94 1.23 -10.52
C GLY A 125 12.78 0.91 -9.56
N VAL A 126 12.94 1.34 -8.31
CA VAL A 126 11.99 1.07 -7.23
C VAL A 126 10.67 1.81 -7.43
N ASP A 127 10.69 2.99 -8.05
CA ASP A 127 9.48 3.81 -8.26
C ASP A 127 8.47 3.11 -9.16
N ALA A 128 8.95 2.32 -10.13
CA ALA A 128 8.11 1.49 -10.99
C ALA A 128 7.29 0.43 -10.25
N LEU A 129 7.72 0.07 -9.04
CA LEU A 129 7.07 -0.96 -8.22
C LEU A 129 6.15 -0.37 -7.15
N TRP A 130 6.14 0.95 -6.97
CA TRP A 130 5.33 1.60 -5.94
C TRP A 130 3.81 1.37 -6.09
N PRO A 131 3.23 1.29 -7.30
CA PRO A 131 1.84 0.85 -7.46
C PRO A 131 1.61 -0.56 -6.89
N LEU A 132 2.51 -1.51 -7.12
CA LEU A 132 2.38 -2.87 -6.59
C LEU A 132 2.52 -2.90 -5.05
N VAL A 133 3.40 -2.08 -4.47
CA VAL A 133 3.46 -1.89 -3.01
C VAL A 133 2.12 -1.38 -2.48
N LYS A 134 1.55 -0.32 -3.09
CA LYS A 134 0.23 0.21 -2.71
C LYS A 134 -0.89 -0.81 -2.85
N ALA A 135 -0.80 -1.73 -3.81
CA ALA A 135 -1.77 -2.81 -3.94
C ALA A 135 -1.79 -3.71 -2.70
N THR A 136 -0.64 -4.02 -2.10
CA THR A 136 -0.57 -4.80 -0.84
C THR A 136 -1.35 -4.12 0.29
N TRP A 137 -1.33 -2.79 0.34
CA TRP A 137 -2.06 -2.02 1.35
C TRP A 137 -3.57 -2.01 1.14
N GLN A 138 -4.05 -2.22 -0.10
CA GLN A 138 -5.47 -2.30 -0.43
C GLN A 138 -6.09 -3.63 -0.02
N VAL A 139 -5.28 -4.69 0.03
CA VAL A 139 -5.71 -6.06 0.31
C VAL A 139 -5.16 -6.56 1.65
N SER A 140 -4.83 -5.65 2.57
CA SER A 140 -4.21 -6.00 3.85
C SER A 140 -5.09 -6.87 4.76
N ASP A 141 -6.38 -6.94 4.47
CA ASP A 141 -7.39 -7.80 5.12
C ASP A 141 -7.68 -9.10 4.34
N ASP A 142 -7.04 -9.31 3.19
CA ASP A 142 -7.12 -10.52 2.35
C ASP A 142 -5.73 -11.19 2.26
N PRO A 143 -5.43 -12.16 3.15
CA PRO A 143 -4.12 -12.79 3.22
C PRO A 143 -3.69 -13.50 1.93
N GLU A 144 -4.64 -14.04 1.15
CA GLU A 144 -4.32 -14.76 -0.09
C GLU A 144 -3.85 -13.79 -1.17
N ARG A 145 -4.62 -12.70 -1.40
CA ARG A 145 -4.22 -11.66 -2.34
C ARG A 145 -2.96 -10.94 -1.88
N TYR A 146 -2.85 -10.67 -0.58
CA TYR A 146 -1.65 -10.06 -0.01
C TYR A 146 -0.41 -10.90 -0.31
N ALA A 147 -0.45 -12.21 -0.02
CA ALA A 147 0.66 -13.12 -0.30
C ALA A 147 0.96 -13.23 -1.80
N HIS A 148 -0.05 -13.26 -2.65
CA HIS A 148 0.11 -13.25 -4.11
C HIS A 148 0.89 -12.02 -4.59
N TYR A 149 0.49 -10.82 -4.17
CA TYR A 149 1.15 -9.57 -4.58
C TYR A 149 2.57 -9.47 -4.04
N VAL A 150 2.81 -9.87 -2.78
CA VAL A 150 4.17 -9.91 -2.20
C VAL A 150 5.06 -10.90 -2.94
N GLY A 151 4.52 -12.05 -3.37
CA GLY A 151 5.25 -13.04 -4.14
C GLY A 151 5.72 -12.51 -5.51
N GLN A 152 4.93 -11.65 -6.15
CA GLN A 152 5.33 -10.99 -7.40
C GLN A 152 6.27 -9.80 -7.16
N LEU A 153 6.00 -9.00 -6.12
CA LEU A 153 6.76 -7.81 -5.79
C LEU A 153 8.21 -8.13 -5.40
N THR A 154 8.41 -9.20 -4.63
CA THR A 154 9.72 -9.53 -4.04
C THR A 154 10.84 -9.67 -5.08
N PRO A 155 10.74 -10.56 -6.09
CA PRO A 155 11.81 -10.69 -7.09
C PRO A 155 12.02 -9.44 -7.94
N LEU A 156 10.96 -8.67 -8.20
CA LEU A 156 11.05 -7.40 -8.93
C LEU A 156 11.82 -6.36 -8.12
N MET A 157 11.51 -6.25 -6.83
CA MET A 157 12.17 -5.32 -5.93
C MET A 157 13.63 -5.72 -5.70
N ASP A 158 13.93 -7.01 -5.51
CA ASP A 158 15.32 -7.49 -5.37
C ASP A 158 16.19 -7.05 -6.56
N ALA A 159 15.67 -7.15 -7.79
CA ALA A 159 16.37 -6.67 -8.98
C ALA A 159 16.52 -5.13 -8.98
N ALA A 160 15.49 -4.39 -8.57
CA ALA A 160 15.52 -2.93 -8.51
C ALA A 160 16.43 -2.37 -7.40
N LEU A 161 16.67 -3.13 -6.32
CA LEU A 161 17.49 -2.72 -5.19
C LEU A 161 18.99 -2.88 -5.41
N GLU A 162 19.42 -3.80 -6.28
CA GLU A 162 20.84 -4.10 -6.47
C GLU A 162 21.71 -2.84 -6.76
N PRO A 163 21.30 -1.91 -7.65
CA PRO A 163 22.07 -0.69 -7.90
C PRO A 163 22.12 0.26 -6.69
N LEU A 164 21.13 0.21 -5.80
CA LEU A 164 21.03 1.10 -4.64
C LEU A 164 22.01 0.75 -3.54
N ARG A 165 22.46 -0.52 -3.45
CA ARG A 165 23.35 -0.96 -2.37
C ARG A 165 24.60 -0.11 -2.23
N ALA A 166 25.21 0.26 -3.37
CA ALA A 166 26.41 1.09 -3.40
C ALA A 166 26.08 2.59 -3.54
N SER A 167 25.05 2.95 -4.30
CA SER A 167 24.76 4.35 -4.64
C SER A 167 23.93 5.08 -3.59
N GLN A 168 23.02 4.38 -2.91
CA GLN A 168 22.05 4.92 -1.95
C GLN A 168 21.86 3.93 -0.78
N PRO A 169 22.89 3.68 0.04
CA PRO A 169 22.87 2.61 1.04
C PRO A 169 21.75 2.78 2.09
N ALA A 170 21.43 4.01 2.48
CA ALA A 170 20.33 4.26 3.42
C ALA A 170 18.98 3.76 2.86
N ASP A 171 18.66 4.12 1.62
CA ASP A 171 17.42 3.70 0.97
C ASP A 171 17.40 2.19 0.73
N TRP A 172 18.54 1.61 0.33
CA TRP A 172 18.68 0.16 0.21
C TRP A 172 18.34 -0.55 1.53
N TRP A 173 18.90 -0.10 2.65
CA TRP A 173 18.60 -0.68 3.97
C TRP A 173 17.12 -0.53 4.37
N TYR A 174 16.52 0.64 4.14
CA TYR A 174 15.10 0.85 4.43
C TYR A 174 14.20 -0.06 3.57
N LEU A 175 14.52 -0.25 2.30
CA LEU A 175 13.73 -1.08 1.40
C LEU A 175 13.91 -2.57 1.70
N GLN A 176 15.08 -3.00 2.16
CA GLN A 176 15.26 -4.36 2.69
C GLN A 176 14.39 -4.62 3.93
N LEU A 177 14.31 -3.64 4.84
CA LEU A 177 13.40 -3.69 5.98
C LEU A 177 11.93 -3.79 5.53
N VAL A 178 11.50 -2.96 4.58
CA VAL A 178 10.13 -3.00 4.03
C VAL A 178 9.84 -4.38 3.46
N LEU A 179 10.73 -4.92 2.63
CA LEU A 179 10.57 -6.24 2.04
C LEU A 179 10.55 -7.38 3.06
N ALA A 180 11.35 -7.31 4.12
CA ALA A 180 11.29 -8.28 5.21
C ALA A 180 9.95 -8.20 5.96
N ASN A 181 9.42 -7.00 6.18
CA ASN A 181 8.13 -6.83 6.81
C ASN A 181 6.96 -7.31 5.93
N LEU A 182 7.02 -7.07 4.61
CA LEU A 182 6.04 -7.59 3.66
C LEU A 182 6.03 -9.13 3.66
N ALA A 183 7.21 -9.77 3.64
CA ALA A 183 7.35 -11.22 3.75
C ALA A 183 6.80 -11.76 5.08
N ARG A 184 7.07 -11.08 6.19
CA ARG A 184 6.48 -11.41 7.51
C ARG A 184 4.95 -11.37 7.46
N GLN A 185 4.37 -10.30 6.90
CA GLN A 185 2.92 -10.10 6.83
C GLN A 185 2.23 -11.11 5.90
N SER A 186 2.90 -11.52 4.80
CA SER A 186 2.41 -12.61 3.95
C SER A 186 2.53 -13.99 4.61
N GLY A 187 3.32 -14.09 5.68
CA GLY A 187 3.53 -15.32 6.44
C GLY A 187 4.80 -16.08 6.07
N ASP A 188 5.60 -15.55 5.16
CA ASP A 188 6.94 -16.04 4.82
C ASP A 188 7.98 -15.55 5.86
N PHE A 189 7.88 -16.11 7.07
CA PHE A 189 8.80 -15.78 8.16
C PHE A 189 10.23 -16.25 7.89
N GLU A 190 10.40 -17.32 7.12
CA GLU A 190 11.72 -17.84 6.76
C GLU A 190 12.42 -16.89 5.80
N GLY A 191 11.74 -16.45 4.73
CA GLY A 191 12.25 -15.44 3.81
C GLY A 191 12.49 -14.10 4.49
N ALA A 192 11.58 -13.66 5.38
CA ALA A 192 11.79 -12.45 6.18
C ALA A 192 13.04 -12.54 7.07
N THR A 193 13.25 -13.68 7.75
CA THR A 193 14.44 -13.92 8.57
C THR A 193 15.70 -13.92 7.72
N ALA A 194 15.71 -14.68 6.62
CA ALA A 194 16.85 -14.80 5.74
C ALA A 194 17.27 -13.43 5.19
N ARG A 195 16.30 -12.60 4.77
CA ARG A 195 16.56 -11.24 4.30
C ARG A 195 17.26 -10.38 5.36
N LEU A 196 16.77 -10.37 6.60
CA LEU A 196 17.39 -9.57 7.67
C LEU A 196 18.74 -10.10 8.16
N VAL A 197 18.99 -11.42 8.06
CA VAL A 197 20.29 -12.04 8.38
C VAL A 197 21.33 -11.76 7.29
N ALA A 198 20.90 -11.69 6.02
CA ALA A 198 21.77 -11.39 4.90
C ALA A 198 22.24 -9.93 4.85
N LEU A 199 21.65 -9.05 5.67
CA LEU A 199 22.12 -7.68 5.83
C LEU A 199 23.48 -7.69 6.53
N ASP A 200 24.53 -7.37 5.77
CA ASP A 200 25.91 -7.29 6.24
C ASP A 200 26.32 -5.85 6.59
N GLY A 201 27.21 -5.72 7.56
CA GLY A 201 27.72 -4.44 8.01
C GLY A 201 26.85 -3.72 9.04
N THR A 202 27.23 -2.48 9.33
CA THR A 202 26.52 -1.64 10.31
C THR A 202 25.37 -0.92 9.61
N PRO A 203 24.11 -1.03 10.11
CA PRO A 203 23.02 -0.26 9.55
C PRO A 203 23.34 1.25 9.62
N PRO A 204 23.02 2.04 8.58
CA PRO A 204 23.23 3.48 8.62
C PRO A 204 22.46 4.12 9.78
N ASP A 205 23.06 5.10 10.45
CA ASP A 205 22.44 5.87 11.53
C ASP A 205 21.52 6.96 10.95
N VAL A 206 20.36 6.52 10.45
CA VAL A 206 19.38 7.38 9.76
C VAL A 206 17.97 7.14 10.30
N GLY A 207 17.36 8.20 10.84
CA GLY A 207 16.00 8.14 11.36
C GLY A 207 15.84 7.08 12.46
N ASP A 208 14.88 6.19 12.30
CA ASP A 208 14.52 5.13 13.25
C ASP A 208 14.85 3.71 12.72
N LEU A 209 15.74 3.60 11.72
CA LEU A 209 16.04 2.35 11.02
C LEU A 209 16.41 1.20 11.97
N VAL A 210 17.31 1.43 12.92
CA VAL A 210 17.76 0.39 13.87
C VAL A 210 16.60 -0.10 14.74
N GLN A 211 15.79 0.83 15.28
CA GLN A 211 14.61 0.50 16.07
C GLN A 211 13.60 -0.32 15.26
N ARG A 212 13.37 0.04 14.00
CA ARG A 212 12.47 -0.69 13.10
C ARG A 212 12.97 -2.08 12.73
N LEU A 213 14.28 -2.24 12.54
CA LEU A 213 14.91 -3.56 12.32
C LEU A 213 14.67 -4.47 13.53
N ASP A 214 14.91 -3.97 14.74
CA ASP A 214 14.72 -4.74 15.97
C ASP A 214 13.24 -5.08 16.22
N MET A 215 12.34 -4.13 15.97
CA MET A 215 10.90 -4.37 16.01
C MET A 215 10.49 -5.47 15.02
N THR A 216 10.99 -5.41 13.79
CA THR A 216 10.66 -6.39 12.74
C THR A 216 11.18 -7.77 13.11
N ARG A 217 12.41 -7.88 13.64
CA ARG A 217 12.97 -9.15 14.16
C ARG A 217 12.11 -9.73 15.27
N GLY A 218 11.63 -8.91 16.20
CA GLY A 218 10.73 -9.34 17.28
C GLY A 218 9.42 -9.91 16.74
N LEU A 219 8.79 -9.22 15.78
CA LEU A 219 7.54 -9.67 15.16
C LEU A 219 7.71 -10.96 14.33
N ILE A 220 8.86 -11.11 13.65
CA ILE A 220 9.20 -12.35 12.95
C ILE A 220 9.35 -13.50 13.95
N ALA A 221 10.08 -13.28 15.06
CA ALA A 221 10.31 -14.31 16.08
C ALA A 221 9.01 -14.77 16.76
N SER A 222 8.05 -13.85 16.98
CA SER A 222 6.73 -14.20 17.52
C SER A 222 5.75 -14.74 16.49
N ARG A 223 6.16 -14.84 15.22
CA ARG A 223 5.31 -15.21 14.06
C ARG A 223 4.05 -14.35 13.94
N ASP A 224 4.18 -13.07 14.28
CA ASP A 224 3.09 -12.10 14.18
C ASP A 224 2.92 -11.65 12.73
N ARG A 225 1.71 -11.76 12.17
CA ARG A 225 1.35 -11.27 10.81
C ARG A 225 0.62 -9.93 10.83
N SER A 226 0.34 -9.38 12.00
CA SER A 226 -0.45 -8.16 12.14
C SER A 226 0.19 -6.97 11.42
N LEU A 227 -0.68 -6.01 11.08
CA LEU A 227 -0.29 -4.66 10.67
C LEU A 227 0.25 -3.93 11.90
N ALA A 228 1.47 -4.27 12.29
CA ALA A 228 2.14 -3.61 13.40
C ALA A 228 2.50 -2.18 13.00
N THR A 229 1.93 -1.20 13.71
CA THR A 229 2.40 0.18 13.66
C THR A 229 3.45 0.34 14.75
N PRO A 230 4.57 1.06 14.51
CA PRO A 230 5.37 1.57 15.63
C PRO A 230 4.40 2.24 16.61
N ARG A 231 4.48 1.90 17.90
CA ARG A 231 3.79 2.72 18.89
C ARG A 231 4.52 4.04 18.92
N ASP A 232 3.80 5.13 18.64
CA ASP A 232 4.30 6.50 18.83
C ASP A 232 4.90 6.68 20.24
#